data_AF-A0A0B7N947-F1
#
_entry.id   AF-A0A0B7N947-F1
#
_cell.length_a   1.000
_cell.length_b   1.000
_cell.length_c   1.000
_cell.angle_alpha   90.00
_cell.angle_beta   90.00
_cell.angle_gamma   90.00
#
_symmetry.space_group_name_H-M   'P 1'
#
loop_
_entity.id
_entity.type
_entity.pdbx_description
1 polymer ?
#
loop_
_entity_poly.entity_id
_entity_poly.type
_entity_poly.pdbx_seq_one_letter_code
_entity_poly.pdbx_strand_id
1 'polypeptide(L)'
;MTTRHQFCPPSIRYINLKKSKKKMLVAKLGYLEPVIYVDHKGEEHHLLAAPRVIGKMMVLEAENKPSSLVFIPKKKRKEIDDTQPEQTPCCSNYIELDPQTALLLNLMAAKSCAHLLEEAIFVEGGKALLVLGGEVYSRLPSLDAHYEKTSSTKRDISQSSLPHIDTRYQNVELCLIQNDNAKKLVLGTKTMNVLKTSSIRLESNQQVVVGASGSNGFIPSRNTRIFIEKCKLQGIEMTAKANMHLDGRSHQHLLYSFDEHAQLRQLRSKFDRLSTYLCYRFSSKFTNDIRTRPWTIWTIADRSRNQDRDSSAVAASKLFKHIATEVWKSGAEASLSLHTITSLKCQCKQSENVERIFGCIEDLYKDDISTTTMIGNKELNKNY
;
A
#
# COMPACT_ATOMS: atom_id res chain seq x y z
N MET A 1 -8.63 -55.89 1.69
CA MET A 1 -7.40 -55.26 2.23
C MET A 1 -7.70 -53.79 2.44
N THR A 2 -7.90 -53.39 3.70
CA THR A 2 -8.34 -52.03 4.06
C THR A 2 -7.12 -51.25 4.54
N THR A 3 -6.67 -50.30 3.73
CA THR A 3 -5.50 -49.47 4.03
C THR A 3 -5.85 -48.49 5.16
N ARG A 4 -5.25 -48.68 6.35
CA ARG A 4 -5.33 -47.70 7.44
C ARG A 4 -4.39 -46.54 7.12
N HIS A 5 -4.95 -45.36 6.85
CA HIS A 5 -4.16 -44.13 6.82
C HIS A 5 -3.81 -43.71 8.25
N GLN A 6 -2.51 -43.69 8.55
CA GLN A 6 -1.96 -43.12 9.77
C GLN A 6 -2.07 -41.58 9.68
N PHE A 7 -2.82 -40.97 10.59
CA PHE A 7 -2.88 -39.52 10.72
C PHE A 7 -1.62 -39.04 11.47
N CYS A 8 -0.83 -38.17 10.84
CA CYS A 8 0.21 -37.42 11.53
C CYS A 8 -0.41 -36.22 12.26
N PRO A 9 -0.13 -36.01 13.57
CA PRO A 9 -0.55 -34.80 14.26
C PRO A 9 0.17 -33.56 13.68
N PRO A 10 -0.47 -32.37 13.69
CA PRO A 10 0.18 -31.13 13.30
C PRO A 10 1.41 -30.89 14.18
N SER A 11 2.49 -30.35 13.60
CA SER A 11 3.73 -30.08 14.33
C SER A 11 4.32 -28.72 13.99
N ILE A 12 4.87 -28.02 14.99
CA ILE A 12 5.62 -26.76 14.82
C ILE A 12 7.11 -27.08 14.87
N ARG A 13 7.82 -26.67 13.82
CA ARG A 13 9.28 -26.83 13.77
C ARG A 13 9.95 -25.46 13.80
N TYR A 14 10.81 -25.27 14.80
CA TYR A 14 11.65 -24.08 14.87
C TYR A 14 12.82 -24.20 13.89
N ILE A 15 12.94 -23.26 12.95
CA ILE A 15 14.12 -23.19 12.07
C ILE A 15 15.14 -22.26 12.71
N ASN A 16 16.23 -22.84 13.21
CA ASN A 16 17.38 -22.08 13.65
C ASN A 16 18.15 -21.51 12.44
N LEU A 17 17.78 -20.29 12.01
CA LEU A 17 18.37 -19.61 10.85
C LEU A 17 19.78 -19.04 11.08
N LYS A 18 20.53 -19.47 12.11
CA LYS A 18 21.91 -18.99 12.35
C LYS A 18 22.88 -19.26 11.18
N LYS A 19 22.52 -20.06 10.17
CA LYS A 19 23.36 -20.36 8.99
C LYS A 19 22.92 -19.76 7.65
N SER A 20 21.79 -19.05 7.56
CA SER A 20 21.35 -18.43 6.30
C SER A 20 21.67 -16.92 6.27
N LYS A 21 22.56 -16.49 5.36
CA LYS A 21 23.01 -15.09 5.18
C LYS A 21 21.93 -14.14 4.62
N LYS A 22 20.69 -14.58 4.42
CA LYS A 22 19.60 -13.74 3.88
C LYS A 22 18.50 -13.54 4.92
N LYS A 23 18.68 -12.58 5.81
CA LYS A 23 17.60 -12.07 6.67
C LYS A 23 16.77 -11.06 5.87
N MET A 24 15.47 -11.30 5.70
CA MET A 24 14.53 -10.30 5.16
C MET A 24 14.52 -9.06 6.06
N LEU A 25 14.72 -7.87 5.48
CA LEU A 25 14.79 -6.59 6.20
C LEU A 25 13.52 -6.33 7.05
N VAL A 26 12.36 -6.82 6.58
CA VAL A 26 11.05 -6.72 7.26
C VAL A 26 11.02 -7.49 8.59
N ALA A 27 11.68 -8.66 8.67
CA ALA A 27 11.74 -9.44 9.91
C ALA A 27 12.58 -8.73 10.99
N LYS A 28 13.63 -7.99 10.59
CA LYS A 28 14.47 -7.19 11.50
C LYS A 28 13.76 -5.95 12.05
N LEU A 29 12.87 -5.33 11.27
CA LEU A 29 12.18 -4.08 11.67
C LEU A 29 10.97 -4.33 12.57
N GLY A 30 10.39 -5.54 12.55
CA GLY A 30 9.19 -5.87 13.33
C GLY A 30 9.41 -6.78 14.54
N TYR A 31 10.66 -7.14 14.87
CA TYR A 31 10.96 -8.20 15.85
C TYR A 31 10.17 -9.50 15.59
N LEU A 32 10.00 -9.87 14.32
CA LEU A 32 9.27 -11.07 13.92
C LEU A 32 10.26 -12.18 13.57
N GLU A 33 10.00 -13.38 14.08
CA GLU A 33 10.75 -14.58 13.76
C GLU A 33 9.98 -15.44 12.75
N PRO A 34 10.66 -16.02 11.76
CA PRO A 34 10.03 -16.96 10.84
C PRO A 34 9.72 -18.28 11.54
N VAL A 35 8.52 -18.79 11.33
CA VAL A 35 8.01 -20.06 11.88
C VAL A 35 7.47 -20.90 10.75
N ILE A 36 7.75 -22.21 10.79
CA ILE A 36 7.03 -23.18 9.96
C ILE A 36 6.01 -23.91 10.83
N TYR A 37 4.75 -23.82 10.41
CA TYR A 37 3.64 -24.56 10.98
C TYR A 37 3.23 -25.66 10.00
N VAL A 38 3.24 -26.92 10.42
CA VAL A 38 2.73 -28.03 9.60
C VAL A 38 1.33 -28.36 10.07
N ASP A 39 0.35 -28.23 9.18
CA ASP A 39 -1.04 -28.51 9.53
C ASP A 39 -1.35 -30.02 9.60
N HIS A 40 -2.59 -30.35 9.96
CA HIS A 40 -3.05 -31.75 10.09
C HIS A 40 -3.10 -32.52 8.77
N LYS A 41 -2.92 -31.85 7.62
CA LYS A 41 -2.81 -32.47 6.29
C LYS A 41 -1.35 -32.66 5.87
N GLY A 42 -0.40 -32.21 6.68
CA GLY A 42 1.03 -32.26 6.37
C GLY A 42 1.52 -31.07 5.53
N GLU A 43 0.69 -30.05 5.31
CA GLU A 43 1.07 -28.88 4.51
C GLU A 43 1.88 -27.89 5.36
N GLU A 44 2.99 -27.40 4.82
CA GLU A 44 3.87 -26.43 5.50
C GLU A 44 3.41 -24.98 5.26
N HIS A 45 3.23 -24.23 6.34
CA HIS A 45 2.86 -22.82 6.33
C HIS A 45 4.01 -21.97 6.88
N HIS A 46 4.50 -21.05 6.06
CA HIS A 46 5.56 -20.12 6.45
C HIS A 46 4.96 -18.84 7.03
N LEU A 47 5.23 -18.59 8.31
CA LEU A 47 4.68 -17.45 9.06
C LEU A 47 5.80 -16.53 9.57
N LEU A 48 5.47 -15.27 9.80
CA LEU A 48 6.28 -14.34 10.60
C LEU A 48 5.51 -14.01 11.87
N ALA A 49 6.06 -14.36 13.03
CA ALA A 49 5.39 -14.17 14.32
C ALA A 49 6.32 -13.54 15.35
N ALA A 50 5.76 -12.71 16.25
CA ALA A 50 6.52 -12.17 17.37
C ALA A 50 6.87 -13.31 18.35
N PRO A 51 8.02 -13.30 19.05
CA PRO A 51 8.44 -14.37 19.95
C PRO A 51 7.40 -14.80 21.00
N ARG A 52 6.60 -13.85 21.50
CA ARG A 52 5.49 -14.14 22.43
C ARG A 52 4.36 -14.96 21.81
N VAL A 53 4.08 -14.76 20.53
CA VAL A 53 3.07 -15.53 19.78
C VAL A 53 3.58 -16.94 19.53
N ILE A 54 4.86 -17.07 19.18
CA ILE A 54 5.53 -18.36 19.00
C ILE A 54 5.48 -19.18 20.29
N GLY A 55 5.85 -18.57 21.43
CA GLY A 55 5.77 -19.24 22.73
C GLY A 55 4.36 -19.74 23.06
N LYS A 56 3.31 -18.96 22.74
CA LYS A 56 1.92 -19.40 22.92
C LYS A 56 1.53 -20.53 21.99
N MET A 57 1.98 -20.51 20.73
CA MET A 57 1.70 -21.59 19.77
C MET A 57 2.35 -22.91 20.21
N MET A 58 3.60 -22.86 20.69
CA MET A 58 4.31 -24.05 21.19
C MET A 58 3.67 -24.62 22.46
N VAL A 59 3.17 -23.77 23.38
CA VAL A 59 2.45 -24.24 24.58
C VAL A 59 1.13 -24.91 24.19
N LEU A 60 0.36 -24.33 23.26
CA LEU A 60 -0.90 -24.91 22.80
C LEU A 60 -0.71 -26.26 22.10
N GLU A 61 0.36 -26.39 21.32
CA GLU A 61 0.75 -27.65 20.69
C GLU A 61 1.15 -28.71 21.72
N ALA A 62 1.99 -28.35 22.69
CA ALA A 62 2.41 -29.27 23.76
C ALA A 62 1.23 -29.76 24.63
N GLU A 63 0.18 -28.95 24.75
CA GLU A 63 -1.05 -29.31 25.47
C GLU A 63 -2.05 -30.13 24.63
N ASN A 64 -1.75 -30.47 23.36
CA ASN A 64 -2.69 -31.08 22.40
C ASN A 64 -4.02 -30.31 22.31
N LYS A 65 -4.03 -29.01 22.63
CA LYS A 65 -5.23 -28.19 22.53
C LYS A 65 -5.33 -27.67 21.10
N PRO A 66 -6.48 -27.82 20.43
CA PRO A 66 -6.68 -27.21 19.13
C PRO A 66 -6.45 -25.71 19.28
N SER A 67 -5.58 -25.14 18.43
CA SER A 67 -5.27 -23.72 18.46
C SER A 67 -6.51 -22.92 18.11
N SER A 68 -7.33 -22.58 19.12
CA SER A 68 -8.53 -21.76 18.96
C SER A 68 -8.13 -20.30 18.86
N LEU A 69 -7.34 -19.94 17.85
CA LEU A 69 -7.34 -18.59 17.30
C LEU A 69 -8.46 -18.51 16.24
N VAL A 70 -9.69 -18.74 16.70
CA VAL A 70 -10.88 -18.56 15.87
C VAL A 70 -11.32 -17.12 16.04
N PHE A 71 -11.07 -16.28 15.04
CA PHE A 71 -11.86 -15.07 14.86
C PHE A 71 -13.26 -15.50 14.44
N ILE A 72 -14.19 -15.64 15.40
CA ILE A 72 -15.60 -15.90 15.12
C ILE A 72 -16.29 -14.56 14.87
N PRO A 73 -16.78 -14.26 13.64
CA PRO A 73 -17.75 -13.19 13.45
C PRO A 73 -19.05 -13.62 14.15
N LYS A 74 -19.59 -12.77 15.03
CA LYS A 74 -20.88 -13.04 15.72
C LYS A 74 -21.97 -13.33 14.69
N LYS A 75 -22.43 -14.58 14.64
CA LYS A 75 -23.58 -15.04 13.84
C LYS A 75 -24.87 -14.46 14.47
N LYS A 76 -25.57 -13.57 13.77
CA LYS A 76 -26.97 -13.25 14.11
C LYS A 76 -27.85 -14.37 13.56
N ARG A 77 -28.65 -14.97 14.44
CA ARG A 77 -29.73 -15.92 14.10
C ARG A 77 -31.05 -15.17 14.24
N LYS A 78 -31.85 -15.15 13.18
CA LYS A 78 -33.31 -15.28 13.24
C LYS A 78 -33.80 -15.76 11.87
N GLU A 79 -34.39 -16.95 11.88
CA GLU A 79 -35.26 -17.50 10.83
C GLU A 79 -36.53 -16.66 10.75
N ILE A 80 -36.96 -16.29 9.54
CA ILE A 80 -38.37 -16.25 9.11
C ILE A 80 -38.41 -16.55 7.60
N ASP A 81 -39.06 -17.67 7.31
CA ASP A 81 -39.93 -18.06 6.18
C ASP A 81 -39.50 -17.99 4.71
N ASP A 82 -39.79 -19.11 4.05
CA ASP A 82 -39.55 -19.45 2.65
C ASP A 82 -40.51 -18.71 1.71
N THR A 83 -39.94 -18.10 0.66
CA THR A 83 -40.38 -18.16 -0.76
C THR A 83 -39.95 -16.89 -1.50
N GLN A 84 -38.70 -16.83 -1.97
CA GLN A 84 -38.36 -16.16 -3.23
C GLN A 84 -37.11 -16.82 -3.83
N PRO A 85 -37.04 -16.98 -5.17
CA PRO A 85 -35.88 -17.59 -5.81
C PRO A 85 -34.62 -16.80 -5.49
N GLU A 86 -33.54 -17.51 -5.17
CA GLU A 86 -32.19 -16.97 -4.96
C GLU A 86 -31.82 -15.99 -6.08
N GLN A 87 -32.05 -14.71 -5.83
CA GLN A 87 -31.35 -13.66 -6.54
C GLN A 87 -29.92 -13.65 -6.00
N THR A 88 -28.99 -14.20 -6.78
CA THR A 88 -27.56 -13.89 -6.64
C THR A 88 -27.42 -12.38 -6.39
N PRO A 89 -26.71 -11.94 -5.34
CA PRO A 89 -26.59 -10.54 -4.99
C PRO A 89 -26.13 -9.75 -6.22
N CYS A 90 -27.03 -8.88 -6.65
CA CYS A 90 -26.97 -8.02 -7.83
C CYS A 90 -25.54 -7.56 -8.17
N CYS A 91 -24.98 -8.04 -9.28
CA CYS A 91 -23.85 -7.40 -9.96
C CYS A 91 -24.22 -6.03 -10.57
N SER A 92 -25.25 -5.34 -10.08
CA SER A 92 -25.75 -4.07 -10.66
C SER A 92 -24.83 -2.88 -10.43
N ASN A 93 -23.90 -2.98 -9.49
CA ASN A 93 -23.11 -1.83 -9.05
C ASN A 93 -21.74 -1.73 -9.74
N TYR A 94 -21.31 -2.78 -10.42
CA TYR A 94 -20.05 -2.80 -11.15
C TYR A 94 -20.29 -2.90 -12.65
N ILE A 95 -19.50 -2.16 -13.42
CA ILE A 95 -19.48 -2.23 -14.88
C ILE A 95 -18.09 -2.66 -15.32
N GLU A 96 -18.01 -3.49 -16.36
CA GLU A 96 -16.73 -3.74 -17.00
C GLU A 96 -16.26 -2.45 -17.67
N LEU A 97 -14.95 -2.19 -17.60
CA LEU A 97 -14.31 -1.08 -18.28
C LEU A 97 -14.59 -1.19 -19.78
N ASP A 98 -15.29 -0.21 -20.34
CA ASP A 98 -15.56 -0.14 -21.79
C ASP A 98 -14.53 0.78 -22.49
N PRO A 99 -14.53 0.87 -23.84
CA PRO A 99 -13.59 1.72 -24.56
C PRO A 99 -13.67 3.21 -24.17
N GLN A 100 -14.86 3.72 -23.85
CA GLN A 100 -15.05 5.11 -23.46
C GLN A 100 -14.42 5.39 -22.09
N THR A 101 -14.61 4.48 -21.14
CA THR A 101 -14.04 4.59 -19.80
C THR A 101 -12.52 4.38 -19.82
N ALA A 102 -12.01 3.47 -20.66
CA ALA A 102 -10.57 3.30 -20.87
C ALA A 102 -9.91 4.56 -21.46
N LEU A 103 -10.59 5.22 -22.41
CA LEU A 103 -10.17 6.52 -22.92
C LEU A 103 -10.18 7.59 -21.82
N LEU A 104 -11.24 7.62 -21.00
CA LEU A 104 -11.37 8.56 -19.90
C LEU A 104 -10.22 8.43 -18.88
N LEU A 105 -9.80 7.19 -18.55
CA LEU A 105 -8.62 6.93 -17.70
C LEU A 105 -7.31 7.52 -18.24
N ASN A 106 -7.21 7.77 -19.55
CA ASN A 106 -6.03 8.38 -20.16
C ASN A 106 -6.09 9.91 -20.19
N LEU A 107 -7.29 10.50 -20.15
CA LEU A 107 -7.50 11.94 -20.25
C LEU A 107 -7.69 12.64 -18.90
N MET A 108 -8.20 11.93 -17.90
CA MET A 108 -8.53 12.53 -16.62
C MET A 108 -7.29 12.79 -15.75
N ALA A 109 -7.43 13.69 -14.77
CA ALA A 109 -6.40 13.93 -13.77
C ALA A 109 -6.14 12.67 -12.93
N ALA A 110 -4.89 12.47 -12.50
CA ALA A 110 -4.45 11.33 -11.68
C ALA A 110 -5.32 11.11 -10.42
N LYS A 111 -5.83 12.18 -9.83
CA LYS A 111 -6.77 12.15 -8.71
C LYS A 111 -8.09 11.45 -9.05
N SER A 112 -8.69 11.82 -10.17
CA SER A 112 -9.93 11.19 -10.65
C SER A 112 -9.69 9.71 -10.94
N CYS A 113 -8.53 9.36 -11.48
CA CYS A 113 -8.16 7.96 -11.71
C CYS A 113 -8.05 7.16 -10.42
N ALA A 114 -7.40 7.72 -9.40
CA ALA A 114 -7.29 7.10 -8.09
C ALA A 114 -8.68 6.80 -7.50
N HIS A 115 -9.60 7.76 -7.59
CA HIS A 115 -10.97 7.56 -7.12
C HIS A 115 -11.72 6.50 -7.93
N LEU A 116 -11.62 6.52 -9.26
CA LEU A 116 -12.28 5.54 -10.14
C LEU A 116 -11.80 4.10 -9.90
N LEU A 117 -10.50 3.94 -9.62
CA LEU A 117 -9.86 2.64 -9.43
C LEU A 117 -9.91 2.13 -7.98
N GLU A 118 -10.44 2.93 -7.06
CA GLU A 118 -10.73 2.49 -5.71
C GLU A 118 -11.81 1.40 -5.75
N GLU A 119 -11.52 0.24 -5.16
CA GLU A 119 -12.40 -0.95 -5.21
C GLU A 119 -12.60 -1.52 -6.61
N ALA A 120 -11.73 -1.21 -7.58
CA ALA A 120 -11.72 -1.93 -8.84
C ALA A 120 -11.54 -3.44 -8.63
N ILE A 121 -12.21 -4.24 -9.45
CA ILE A 121 -12.12 -5.71 -9.44
C ILE A 121 -11.43 -6.15 -10.72
N PHE A 122 -10.36 -6.93 -10.58
CA PHE A 122 -9.67 -7.55 -11.71
C PHE A 122 -10.06 -9.02 -11.81
N VAL A 123 -10.46 -9.48 -12.99
CA VAL A 123 -10.94 -10.85 -13.22
C VAL A 123 -10.13 -11.53 -14.31
N GLU A 124 -9.56 -12.69 -14.00
CA GLU A 124 -8.73 -13.47 -14.92
C GLU A 124 -8.97 -14.97 -14.67
N GLY A 125 -9.35 -15.74 -15.69
CA GLY A 125 -9.52 -17.19 -15.60
C GLY A 125 -10.35 -17.67 -14.39
N GLY A 126 -11.47 -17.01 -14.07
CA GLY A 126 -12.33 -17.35 -12.92
C GLY A 126 -11.81 -16.87 -11.56
N LYS A 127 -10.67 -16.18 -11.52
CA LYS A 127 -10.07 -15.58 -10.32
C LYS A 127 -10.42 -14.10 -10.27
N ALA A 128 -10.69 -13.57 -9.08
CA ALA A 128 -11.08 -12.18 -8.90
C ALA A 128 -10.26 -11.51 -7.79
N LEU A 129 -9.69 -10.34 -8.08
CA LEU A 129 -8.90 -9.56 -7.14
C LEU A 129 -9.59 -8.20 -6.91
N LEU A 130 -10.00 -7.94 -5.68
CA LEU A 130 -10.50 -6.63 -5.26
C LEU A 130 -9.32 -5.74 -4.83
N VAL A 131 -9.23 -4.56 -5.42
CA VAL A 131 -8.24 -3.54 -5.06
C VAL A 131 -8.67 -2.83 -3.79
N LEU A 132 -7.85 -2.90 -2.75
CA LEU A 132 -8.10 -2.20 -1.49
C LEU A 132 -7.29 -0.91 -1.39
N GLY A 133 -6.20 -0.77 -2.11
CA GLY A 133 -5.37 0.43 -2.07
C GLY A 133 -4.39 0.48 -3.22
N GLY A 134 -4.03 1.70 -3.59
CA GLY A 134 -3.07 1.93 -4.65
C GLY A 134 -2.50 3.34 -4.64
N GLU A 135 -1.47 3.51 -5.45
CA GLU A 135 -0.72 4.75 -5.57
C GLU A 135 -0.55 5.09 -7.04
N VAL A 136 -0.92 6.32 -7.40
CA VAL A 136 -0.83 6.82 -8.77
C VAL A 136 0.47 7.59 -8.97
N TYR A 137 1.13 7.33 -10.10
CA TYR A 137 2.36 7.98 -10.51
C TYR A 137 2.17 8.52 -11.92
N SER A 138 2.57 9.78 -12.16
CA SER A 138 2.57 10.31 -13.54
C SER A 138 3.70 9.66 -14.33
N ARG A 139 3.56 9.55 -15.65
CA ARG A 139 4.68 9.14 -16.51
C ARG A 139 5.61 10.29 -16.89
N LEU A 140 5.19 11.53 -16.71
CA LEU A 140 5.97 12.69 -17.13
C LEU A 140 6.93 13.12 -16.01
N PRO A 141 8.26 13.16 -16.26
CA PRO A 141 9.24 13.58 -15.27
C PRO A 141 9.03 15.00 -14.74
N SER A 142 8.43 15.87 -15.56
CA SER A 142 8.10 17.25 -15.22
C SER A 142 6.94 17.36 -14.23
N LEU A 143 6.03 16.38 -14.22
CA LEU A 143 4.86 16.36 -13.35
C LEU A 143 5.09 15.56 -12.08
N ASP A 144 5.89 14.50 -12.16
CA ASP A 144 6.15 13.62 -11.05
C ASP A 144 7.61 13.20 -11.01
N ALA A 145 8.31 13.62 -9.96
CA ALA A 145 9.67 13.17 -9.71
C ALA A 145 9.75 11.64 -9.55
N HIS A 146 8.66 10.97 -9.19
CA HIS A 146 8.59 9.51 -9.00
C HIS A 146 8.02 8.75 -10.20
N TYR A 147 8.04 9.38 -11.38
CA TYR A 147 7.56 8.76 -12.60
C TYR A 147 8.20 7.39 -12.90
N GLU A 148 7.43 6.52 -13.56
CA GLU A 148 7.92 5.25 -14.05
C GLU A 148 9.02 5.47 -15.10
N LYS A 149 10.22 4.98 -14.82
CA LYS A 149 11.34 5.02 -15.76
C LYS A 149 11.16 3.91 -16.81
N THR A 150 11.13 4.31 -18.08
CA THR A 150 10.98 3.38 -19.21
C THR A 150 12.29 3.13 -19.95
N SER A 151 13.38 3.81 -19.58
CA SER A 151 14.67 3.66 -20.24
C SER A 151 15.31 2.30 -19.93
N SER A 152 15.58 1.53 -20.98
CA SER A 152 16.44 0.35 -20.90
C SER A 152 17.89 0.82 -20.71
N THR A 153 18.57 0.30 -19.69
CA THR A 153 20.04 0.33 -19.70
C THR A 153 20.51 -0.88 -20.51
N LYS A 154 21.67 -0.79 -21.17
CA LYS A 154 22.19 -1.77 -22.15
C LYS A 154 22.24 -3.25 -21.72
N ARG A 155 21.88 -3.60 -20.47
CA ARG A 155 21.89 -4.96 -19.94
C ARG A 155 20.56 -5.46 -19.36
N ASP A 156 19.56 -4.61 -19.19
CA ASP A 156 18.23 -5.01 -18.69
C ASP A 156 17.13 -4.36 -19.52
N ILE A 157 16.24 -5.19 -20.08
CA ILE A 157 14.98 -4.71 -20.65
C ILE A 157 14.14 -4.25 -19.46
N SER A 158 14.06 -2.93 -19.26
CA SER A 158 13.22 -2.36 -18.21
C SER A 158 11.78 -2.81 -18.43
N GLN A 159 11.24 -3.57 -17.48
CA GLN A 159 9.82 -3.91 -17.48
C GLN A 159 9.03 -2.62 -17.24
N SER A 160 8.14 -2.32 -18.18
CA SER A 160 7.31 -1.12 -18.20
C SER A 160 5.85 -1.54 -18.11
N SER A 161 5.02 -0.70 -17.47
CA SER A 161 3.57 -0.86 -17.49
C SER A 161 2.93 -0.15 -18.68
N LEU A 162 3.72 0.40 -19.61
CA LEU A 162 3.17 1.04 -20.79
C LEU A 162 2.27 0.07 -21.57
N PRO A 163 1.03 0.47 -21.91
CA PRO A 163 0.12 -0.40 -22.62
C PRO A 163 0.68 -0.78 -23.99
N HIS A 164 0.67 -2.09 -24.28
CA HIS A 164 0.86 -2.63 -25.62
C HIS A 164 -0.24 -2.16 -26.60
N ILE A 165 0.01 -2.30 -27.90
CA ILE A 165 -0.94 -1.90 -28.95
C ILE A 165 -2.17 -2.83 -29.02
N ASP A 166 -2.02 -4.06 -28.55
CA ASP A 166 -3.00 -5.14 -28.61
C ASP A 166 -3.63 -5.46 -27.25
N THR A 167 -3.72 -4.47 -26.36
CA THR A 167 -4.38 -4.60 -25.06
C THR A 167 -5.90 -4.66 -25.23
N ARG A 168 -6.59 -5.43 -24.37
CA ARG A 168 -8.07 -5.53 -24.36
C ARG A 168 -8.74 -4.16 -24.23
N TYR A 169 -8.19 -3.31 -23.38
CA TYR A 169 -8.64 -1.95 -23.17
C TYR A 169 -7.63 -1.01 -23.83
N GLN A 170 -8.09 -0.19 -24.78
CA GLN A 170 -7.20 0.70 -25.51
C GLN A 170 -6.44 1.60 -24.53
N ASN A 171 -5.11 1.62 -24.63
CA ASN A 171 -4.24 2.43 -23.79
C ASN A 171 -4.32 2.12 -22.28
N VAL A 172 -4.79 0.93 -21.89
CA VAL A 172 -4.82 0.48 -20.50
C VAL A 172 -4.34 -0.96 -20.43
N GLU A 173 -3.38 -1.23 -19.54
CA GLU A 173 -2.84 -2.57 -19.34
C GLU A 173 -2.65 -2.87 -17.85
N LEU A 174 -3.01 -4.08 -17.43
CA LEU A 174 -2.69 -4.60 -16.12
C LEU A 174 -1.56 -5.62 -16.25
N CYS A 175 -0.45 -5.39 -15.55
CA CYS A 175 0.75 -6.23 -15.67
C CYS A 175 1.43 -6.43 -14.32
N LEU A 176 2.37 -7.38 -14.29
CA LEU A 176 3.31 -7.56 -13.19
C LEU A 176 4.66 -6.98 -13.59
N ILE A 177 5.17 -6.03 -12.82
CA ILE A 177 6.52 -5.49 -12.97
C ILE A 177 7.41 -6.11 -11.89
N GLN A 178 8.49 -6.76 -12.31
CA GLN A 178 9.58 -7.17 -11.46
C GLN A 178 10.46 -5.96 -11.14
N ASN A 179 10.41 -5.50 -9.89
CA ASN A 179 11.24 -4.40 -9.43
C ASN A 179 11.58 -4.59 -7.94
N ASP A 180 12.80 -4.24 -7.52
CA ASP A 180 13.30 -4.38 -6.15
C ASP A 180 13.12 -5.78 -5.55
N ASN A 181 13.38 -6.82 -6.37
CA ASN A 181 13.16 -8.24 -6.01
C ASN A 181 11.69 -8.63 -5.71
N ALA A 182 10.73 -7.80 -6.12
CA ALA A 182 9.31 -8.06 -5.93
C ALA A 182 8.52 -7.97 -7.25
N LYS A 183 7.49 -8.80 -7.38
CA LYS A 183 6.48 -8.68 -8.45
C LYS A 183 5.40 -7.71 -7.98
N LYS A 184 5.36 -6.54 -8.62
CA LYS A 184 4.42 -5.45 -8.33
C LYS A 184 3.28 -5.50 -9.33
N LEU A 185 2.04 -5.53 -8.85
CA LEU A 185 0.85 -5.44 -9.71
C LEU A 185 0.59 -3.98 -10.06
N VAL A 186 0.60 -3.65 -11.36
CA VAL A 186 0.51 -2.28 -11.84
C VAL A 186 -0.51 -2.19 -12.97
N LEU A 187 -1.43 -1.23 -12.85
CA LEU A 187 -2.29 -0.81 -13.96
C LEU A 187 -1.62 0.39 -14.62
N GLY A 188 -1.16 0.23 -15.86
CA GLY A 188 -0.57 1.31 -16.64
C GLY A 188 -1.53 1.89 -17.66
N THR A 189 -1.44 3.20 -17.85
CA THR A 189 -2.07 3.93 -18.96
C THR A 189 -0.98 4.64 -19.77
N LYS A 190 -1.31 5.45 -20.78
CA LYS A 190 -0.31 6.27 -21.49
C LYS A 190 0.18 7.47 -20.67
N THR A 191 -0.58 7.93 -19.68
CA THR A 191 -0.28 9.16 -18.92
C THR A 191 0.17 8.90 -17.48
N MET A 192 -0.17 7.75 -16.91
CA MET A 192 0.15 7.39 -15.53
C MET A 192 0.30 5.88 -15.36
N ASN A 193 0.71 5.46 -14.18
CA ASN A 193 0.64 4.09 -13.70
C ASN A 193 0.10 4.06 -12.27
N VAL A 194 -0.58 2.96 -11.91
CA VAL A 194 -1.21 2.77 -10.62
C VAL A 194 -0.69 1.50 -9.99
N LEU A 195 0.20 1.66 -9.02
CA LEU A 195 0.75 0.58 -8.22
C LEU A 195 -0.32 0.12 -7.22
N LYS A 196 -0.61 -1.19 -7.20
CA LYS A 196 -1.51 -1.76 -6.20
C LYS A 196 -0.71 -2.07 -4.93
N THR A 197 -1.16 -1.51 -3.82
CA THR A 197 -0.47 -1.59 -2.52
C THR A 197 -1.25 -2.41 -1.50
N SER A 198 -2.52 -2.69 -1.74
CA SER A 198 -3.28 -3.69 -1.00
C SER A 198 -4.41 -4.28 -1.83
N SER A 199 -4.67 -5.56 -1.63
CA SER A 199 -5.72 -6.29 -2.35
C SER A 199 -6.17 -7.55 -1.61
N ILE A 200 -7.35 -8.05 -1.95
CA ILE A 200 -7.89 -9.32 -1.47
C ILE A 200 -8.45 -10.13 -2.64
N ARG A 201 -8.35 -11.45 -2.55
CA ARG A 201 -8.94 -12.38 -3.50
C ARG A 201 -10.39 -12.63 -3.14
N LEU A 202 -11.28 -12.59 -4.13
CA LEU A 202 -12.72 -12.76 -3.91
C LEU A 202 -13.16 -14.21 -4.09
N GLU A 203 -12.44 -15.00 -4.89
CA GLU A 203 -12.76 -16.41 -5.12
C GLU A 203 -12.22 -17.36 -4.03
N SER A 204 -11.39 -16.85 -3.12
CA SER A 204 -10.74 -17.64 -2.09
C SER A 204 -10.74 -16.90 -0.75
N ASN A 205 -10.81 -17.65 0.36
CA ASN A 205 -10.71 -17.11 1.73
C ASN A 205 -9.25 -16.73 2.10
N GLN A 206 -8.47 -16.26 1.13
CA GLN A 206 -7.10 -15.85 1.36
C GLN A 206 -7.04 -14.55 2.16
N GLN A 207 -5.97 -14.40 2.94
CA GLN A 207 -5.74 -13.17 3.69
C GLN A 207 -5.51 -11.98 2.75
N VAL A 208 -5.83 -10.79 3.26
CA VAL A 208 -5.49 -9.52 2.61
C VAL A 208 -3.98 -9.43 2.46
N VAL A 209 -3.53 -9.07 1.26
CA VAL A 209 -2.13 -8.76 1.01
C VAL A 209 -1.93 -7.26 1.07
N VAL A 210 -0.90 -6.85 1.82
CA VAL A 210 -0.49 -5.45 2.00
C VAL A 210 0.96 -5.29 1.61
N GLY A 211 1.25 -4.21 0.89
CA GLY A 211 2.55 -3.87 0.34
C GLY A 211 2.60 -4.05 -1.17
N ALA A 212 3.60 -3.41 -1.79
CA ALA A 212 3.81 -3.45 -3.24
C ALA A 212 4.20 -4.84 -3.79
N SER A 213 4.55 -5.79 -2.91
CA SER A 213 5.25 -7.02 -3.28
C SER A 213 4.37 -8.26 -3.43
N GLY A 214 3.06 -8.12 -3.57
CA GLY A 214 2.19 -9.28 -3.72
C GLY A 214 0.99 -8.98 -4.61
N SER A 215 0.91 -9.69 -5.73
CA SER A 215 -0.33 -9.82 -6.49
C SER A 215 -1.33 -10.78 -5.84
N ASN A 216 -1.01 -11.32 -4.66
CA ASN A 216 -1.75 -12.38 -3.99
C ASN A 216 -2.02 -13.59 -4.92
N GLY A 217 -0.99 -13.99 -5.67
CA GLY A 217 -1.10 -15.06 -6.68
C GLY A 217 -1.98 -14.72 -7.89
N PHE A 218 -2.45 -13.47 -8.02
CA PHE A 218 -3.09 -12.97 -9.22
C PHE A 218 -2.04 -12.78 -10.32
N ILE A 219 -2.28 -13.39 -11.48
CA ILE A 219 -1.40 -13.29 -12.64
C ILE A 219 -2.26 -12.70 -13.74
N PRO A 220 -2.15 -11.39 -14.02
CA PRO A 220 -2.89 -10.78 -15.10
C PRO A 220 -2.40 -11.30 -16.45
N SER A 221 -3.30 -11.25 -17.43
CA SER A 221 -3.01 -11.45 -18.84
C SER A 221 -3.66 -10.32 -19.64
N ARG A 222 -3.44 -10.31 -20.96
CA ARG A 222 -4.13 -9.38 -21.87
C ARG A 222 -5.65 -9.56 -21.88
N ASN A 223 -6.15 -10.71 -21.41
CA ASN A 223 -7.58 -11.00 -21.30
C ASN A 223 -8.18 -10.56 -19.97
N THR A 224 -7.37 -10.06 -19.02
CA THR A 224 -7.87 -9.66 -17.71
C THR A 224 -8.94 -8.59 -17.86
N ARG A 225 -10.10 -8.86 -17.25
CA ARG A 225 -11.22 -7.93 -17.23
C ARG A 225 -11.09 -7.00 -16.03
N ILE A 226 -11.38 -5.72 -16.22
CA ILE A 226 -11.37 -4.71 -15.17
C ILE A 226 -12.81 -4.25 -14.96
N PHE A 227 -13.27 -4.32 -13.72
CA PHE A 227 -14.57 -3.81 -13.31
C PHE A 227 -14.40 -2.66 -12.35
N ILE A 228 -15.23 -1.64 -12.49
CA ILE A 228 -15.24 -0.45 -11.67
C ILE A 228 -16.66 -0.20 -11.16
N GLU A 229 -16.77 0.55 -10.06
CA GLU A 229 -18.06 0.88 -9.48
C GLU A 229 -18.78 1.94 -10.32
N LYS A 230 -20.02 1.65 -10.74
CA LYS A 230 -20.82 2.51 -11.62
C LYS A 230 -21.05 3.90 -11.02
N CYS A 231 -21.31 3.98 -9.72
CA CYS A 231 -21.55 5.26 -9.04
C CYS A 231 -20.31 6.17 -9.04
N LYS A 232 -19.09 5.60 -8.97
CA LYS A 232 -17.84 6.37 -9.03
C LYS A 232 -17.63 6.98 -10.43
N LEU A 233 -17.91 6.21 -11.48
CA LEU A 233 -17.85 6.72 -12.84
C LEU A 233 -18.83 7.89 -13.03
N GLN A 234 -20.10 7.69 -12.62
CA GLN A 234 -21.13 8.73 -12.70
C GLN A 234 -20.74 9.99 -11.91
N GLY A 235 -20.17 9.84 -10.71
CA GLY A 235 -19.69 10.96 -9.90
C GLY A 235 -18.58 11.76 -10.59
N ILE A 236 -17.64 11.08 -11.26
CA ILE A 236 -16.57 11.74 -12.02
C ILE A 236 -17.15 12.48 -13.23
N GLU A 237 -18.08 11.88 -13.97
CA GLU A 237 -18.72 12.53 -15.11
C GLU A 237 -19.49 13.78 -14.71
N MET A 238 -20.23 13.74 -13.59
CA MET A 238 -20.94 14.91 -13.06
C MET A 238 -19.95 16.02 -12.64
N THR A 239 -18.87 15.64 -11.97
CA THR A 239 -17.84 16.59 -11.52
C THR A 239 -17.10 17.22 -12.69
N ALA A 240 -16.80 16.44 -13.74
CA ALA A 240 -16.17 16.95 -14.96
C ALA A 240 -17.05 17.98 -15.68
N LYS A 241 -18.36 17.75 -15.73
CA LYS A 241 -19.33 18.70 -16.31
C LYS A 241 -19.44 19.99 -15.48
N ALA A 242 -19.46 19.87 -14.15
CA ALA A 242 -19.57 21.02 -13.25
C ALA A 242 -18.31 21.91 -13.23
N ASN A 243 -17.12 21.30 -13.32
CA ASN A 243 -15.85 22.01 -13.24
C ASN A 243 -15.43 22.74 -14.52
N MET A 244 -16.24 22.73 -15.60
CA MET A 244 -16.03 23.63 -16.74
C MET A 244 -16.26 25.11 -16.39
N HIS A 245 -16.76 25.42 -15.19
CA HIS A 245 -17.16 26.78 -14.78
C HIS A 245 -16.50 27.34 -13.52
N LEU A 246 -15.56 26.64 -12.86
CA LEU A 246 -14.99 27.10 -11.58
C LEU A 246 -13.47 27.26 -11.61
N ASP A 247 -13.04 28.48 -11.29
CA ASP A 247 -11.66 28.95 -11.27
C ASP A 247 -10.87 28.28 -10.14
N GLY A 248 -9.67 27.81 -10.49
CA GLY A 248 -8.88 26.92 -9.66
C GLY A 248 -8.28 27.60 -8.45
N ARG A 249 -8.49 27.05 -7.24
CA ARG A 249 -7.51 27.11 -6.13
C ARG A 249 -7.82 26.36 -4.82
N SER A 250 -9.01 25.79 -4.59
CA SER A 250 -9.27 25.17 -3.27
C SER A 250 -9.14 23.64 -3.29
N HIS A 251 -8.30 23.09 -2.41
CA HIS A 251 -8.20 21.66 -2.04
C HIS A 251 -7.98 20.64 -3.18
N GLN A 252 -7.48 21.07 -4.34
CA GLN A 252 -7.40 20.25 -5.56
C GLN A 252 -6.58 18.96 -5.39
N HIS A 253 -5.71 18.88 -4.38
CA HIS A 253 -4.81 17.74 -4.20
C HIS A 253 -5.41 16.55 -3.43
N LEU A 254 -6.44 16.72 -2.61
CA LEU A 254 -6.94 15.66 -1.70
C LEU A 254 -7.98 14.73 -2.34
N LEU A 255 -7.78 13.43 -2.27
CA LEU A 255 -8.77 12.40 -2.66
C LEU A 255 -9.97 12.34 -1.71
N TYR A 256 -9.73 12.50 -0.42
CA TYR A 256 -10.76 12.52 0.62
C TYR A 256 -10.67 13.79 1.45
N SER A 257 -11.79 14.22 2.05
CA SER A 257 -11.84 15.36 2.95
C SER A 257 -11.30 15.09 4.36
N PHE A 258 -10.72 13.90 4.58
CA PHE A 258 -10.20 13.45 5.86
C PHE A 258 -8.85 12.73 5.67
N ASP A 259 -8.08 12.64 6.75
CA ASP A 259 -6.80 11.95 6.83
C ASP A 259 -5.84 12.29 5.69
N GLU A 260 -5.50 13.57 5.49
CA GLU A 260 -4.73 14.03 4.33
C GLU A 260 -3.39 13.29 4.20
N HIS A 261 -2.67 13.11 5.32
CA HIS A 261 -1.37 12.43 5.35
C HIS A 261 -1.45 10.96 4.94
N ALA A 262 -2.60 10.32 5.12
CA ALA A 262 -2.80 8.94 4.71
C ALA A 262 -2.90 8.77 3.19
N GLN A 263 -3.18 9.86 2.48
CA GLN A 263 -3.29 9.92 1.03
C GLN A 263 -1.93 10.20 0.35
N LEU A 264 -0.86 10.43 1.13
CA LEU A 264 0.50 10.51 0.63
C LEU A 264 1.05 9.12 0.26
N ARG A 265 1.75 9.05 -0.87
CA ARG A 265 2.39 7.83 -1.38
C ARG A 265 3.51 7.34 -0.45
N GLN A 266 3.78 6.04 -0.43
CA GLN A 266 4.89 5.43 0.32
C GLN A 266 6.24 5.64 -0.39
N LEU A 267 6.68 6.90 -0.43
CA LEU A 267 7.91 7.30 -1.09
C LEU A 267 9.10 7.23 -0.12
N ARG A 268 10.28 6.95 -0.66
CA ARG A 268 11.54 6.80 0.10
C ARG A 268 12.65 7.74 -0.37
N SER A 269 12.34 8.65 -1.29
CA SER A 269 13.34 9.55 -1.87
C SER A 269 12.67 10.81 -2.42
N LYS A 270 13.49 11.72 -2.93
CA LYS A 270 13.10 12.98 -3.57
C LYS A 270 12.20 13.85 -2.70
N PHE A 271 12.45 13.87 -1.40
CA PHE A 271 11.73 14.73 -0.44
C PHE A 271 11.97 16.23 -0.69
N ASP A 272 12.94 16.57 -1.55
CA ASP A 272 13.18 17.90 -2.09
C ASP A 272 12.22 18.30 -3.22
N ARG A 273 11.30 17.42 -3.65
CA ARG A 273 10.41 17.65 -4.80
C ARG A 273 8.96 17.81 -4.36
N LEU A 274 8.29 18.83 -4.89
CA LEU A 274 6.86 19.10 -4.63
C LEU A 274 5.98 17.88 -4.93
N SER A 275 6.25 17.17 -6.03
CA SER A 275 5.46 16.00 -6.45
C SER A 275 5.47 14.85 -5.43
N THR A 276 6.44 14.81 -4.51
CA THR A 276 6.50 13.83 -3.41
C THR A 276 5.31 13.98 -2.46
N TYR A 277 4.77 15.19 -2.35
CA TYR A 277 3.71 15.55 -1.41
C TYR A 277 2.32 15.56 -2.05
N LEU A 278 2.17 14.99 -3.25
CA LEU A 278 0.87 14.82 -3.90
C LEU A 278 0.09 13.67 -3.23
N CYS A 279 -1.17 13.95 -2.89
CA CYS A 279 -2.08 12.99 -2.25
C CYS A 279 -2.71 12.01 -3.26
N TYR A 280 -1.86 11.18 -3.87
CA TYR A 280 -2.23 10.23 -4.93
C TYR A 280 -2.29 8.77 -4.47
N ARG A 281 -2.42 8.53 -3.16
CA ARG A 281 -2.68 7.22 -2.57
C ARG A 281 -4.14 7.12 -2.16
N PHE A 282 -4.84 6.12 -2.68
CA PHE A 282 -6.22 5.83 -2.32
C PHE A 282 -6.30 4.60 -1.43
N SER A 283 -7.40 4.49 -0.68
CA SER A 283 -7.73 3.32 0.14
C SER A 283 -9.23 3.10 0.06
N SER A 284 -9.66 1.85 -0.10
CA SER A 284 -11.07 1.47 -0.20
C SER A 284 -11.84 1.81 1.07
N LYS A 285 -13.18 1.80 1.02
CA LYS A 285 -14.03 1.99 2.21
C LYS A 285 -13.81 0.95 3.31
N PHE A 286 -13.17 -0.17 2.98
CA PHE A 286 -12.80 -1.22 3.93
C PHE A 286 -11.46 -0.92 4.64
N THR A 287 -10.60 -0.10 4.03
CA THR A 287 -9.24 0.16 4.48
C THR A 287 -8.91 1.65 4.64
N ASN A 288 -9.91 2.52 4.55
CA ASN A 288 -9.79 3.96 4.76
C ASN A 288 -10.06 4.38 6.22
N ASP A 289 -10.01 3.46 7.17
CA ASP A 289 -10.08 3.75 8.61
C ASP A 289 -8.69 3.58 9.26
N ILE A 290 -8.38 4.36 10.29
CA ILE A 290 -7.07 4.34 10.99
C ILE A 290 -6.68 2.96 11.52
N ARG A 291 -7.67 2.09 11.79
CA ARG A 291 -7.48 0.73 12.31
C ARG A 291 -7.09 -0.28 11.24
N THR A 292 -7.51 -0.08 10.00
CA THR A 292 -7.36 -1.06 8.91
C THR A 292 -6.43 -0.59 7.80
N ARG A 293 -6.15 0.72 7.74
CA ARG A 293 -5.27 1.30 6.73
C ARG A 293 -3.81 0.87 6.95
N PRO A 294 -3.10 0.46 5.88
CA PRO A 294 -1.66 0.23 5.97
C PRO A 294 -0.92 1.51 6.35
N TRP A 295 -0.07 1.42 7.37
CA TRP A 295 0.69 2.57 7.86
C TRP A 295 1.80 2.97 6.90
N THR A 296 2.09 4.27 6.91
CA THR A 296 3.15 4.88 6.11
C THR A 296 4.03 5.73 7.02
N ILE A 297 5.17 6.22 6.52
CA ILE A 297 5.98 7.18 7.28
C ILE A 297 5.18 8.44 7.67
N TRP A 298 4.09 8.73 6.95
CA TRP A 298 3.22 9.89 7.21
C TRP A 298 2.21 9.66 8.34
N THR A 299 1.89 8.40 8.67
CA THR A 299 0.78 8.06 9.58
C THR A 299 1.17 7.20 10.78
N ILE A 300 2.41 6.69 10.86
CA ILE A 300 2.89 5.91 12.01
C ILE A 300 2.73 6.69 13.33
N ALA A 301 2.94 8.01 13.30
CA ALA A 301 2.80 8.88 14.48
C ALA A 301 1.37 8.94 15.05
N ASP A 302 0.35 8.61 14.25
CA ASP A 302 -1.06 8.67 14.66
C ASP A 302 -1.51 7.41 15.43
N ARG A 303 -0.60 6.47 15.68
CA ARG A 303 -0.87 5.23 16.41
C ARG A 303 -1.19 5.52 17.88
N SER A 304 -2.38 5.16 18.35
CA SER A 304 -2.82 5.42 19.73
C SER A 304 -2.22 4.49 20.82
N ARG A 305 -1.23 3.63 20.50
CA ARG A 305 -0.71 2.68 21.50
C ARG A 305 0.26 3.35 22.48
N ASN A 306 -0.14 3.37 23.75
CA ASN A 306 0.56 4.02 24.87
C ASN A 306 2.01 3.57 25.14
N GLN A 307 2.48 2.46 24.56
CA GLN A 307 3.81 1.92 24.84
C GLN A 307 4.91 2.32 23.83
N ASP A 308 4.57 3.06 22.77
CA ASP A 308 5.48 3.32 21.62
C ASP A 308 5.56 4.80 21.21
N ARG A 309 5.03 5.73 22.04
CA ARG A 309 4.95 7.17 21.73
C ARG A 309 6.33 7.83 21.51
N ASP A 310 7.35 7.26 22.14
CA ASP A 310 8.76 7.72 22.08
C ASP A 310 9.65 6.71 21.35
N SER A 311 9.09 6.05 20.33
CA SER A 311 9.91 5.28 19.39
C SER A 311 10.49 6.21 18.32
N SER A 312 11.71 5.95 17.85
CA SER A 312 12.33 6.78 16.81
C SER A 312 11.52 6.73 15.51
N ALA A 313 10.83 5.62 15.23
CA ALA A 313 9.89 5.53 14.10
C ALA A 313 8.73 6.54 14.19
N VAL A 314 8.20 6.77 15.41
CA VAL A 314 7.19 7.80 15.65
C VAL A 314 7.79 9.19 15.52
N ALA A 315 9.00 9.44 16.04
CA ALA A 315 9.69 10.72 15.88
C ALA A 315 9.95 11.06 14.41
N ALA A 316 10.46 10.11 13.62
CA ALA A 316 10.63 10.26 12.18
C ALA A 316 9.29 10.53 11.50
N SER A 317 8.23 9.78 11.86
CA SER A 317 6.92 9.98 11.28
C SER A 317 6.35 11.38 11.57
N LYS A 318 6.54 11.90 12.79
CA LYS A 318 6.19 13.28 13.15
C LYS A 318 6.96 14.29 12.30
N LEU A 319 8.27 14.08 12.10
CA LEU A 319 9.09 14.95 11.26
C LEU A 319 8.56 14.99 9.83
N PHE A 320 8.40 13.84 9.17
CA PHE A 320 7.89 13.77 7.80
C PHE A 320 6.47 14.34 7.68
N LYS A 321 5.61 14.08 8.66
CA LYS A 321 4.26 14.67 8.71
C LYS A 321 4.31 16.20 8.81
N HIS A 322 5.18 16.75 9.64
CA HIS A 322 5.40 18.20 9.75
C HIS A 322 5.91 18.77 8.42
N ILE A 323 6.90 18.15 7.80
CA ILE A 323 7.45 18.52 6.49
C ILE A 323 6.35 18.58 5.42
N ALA A 324 5.54 17.52 5.29
CA ALA A 324 4.46 17.49 4.32
C ALA A 324 3.45 18.63 4.54
N THR A 325 3.16 18.91 5.81
CA THR A 325 2.24 19.99 6.20
C THR A 325 2.78 21.36 5.81
N GLU A 326 4.07 21.63 6.04
CA GLU A 326 4.70 22.89 5.63
C GLU A 326 4.77 23.02 4.10
N VAL A 327 5.01 21.93 3.37
CA VAL A 327 4.94 21.92 1.90
C VAL A 327 3.54 22.22 1.39
N TRP A 328 2.49 21.71 2.03
CA TRP A 328 1.12 22.03 1.61
C TRP A 328 0.73 23.49 1.89
N LYS A 329 1.24 24.08 2.98
CA LYS A 329 0.96 25.48 3.34
C LYS A 329 1.73 26.47 2.47
N SER A 330 3.02 26.21 2.26
CA SER A 330 3.97 27.19 1.73
C SER A 330 4.55 26.80 0.37
N GLY A 331 4.23 25.62 -0.14
CA GLY A 331 4.67 25.15 -1.46
C GLY A 331 6.20 25.10 -1.56
N ALA A 332 6.75 25.79 -2.56
CA ALA A 332 8.19 25.85 -2.80
C ALA A 332 8.95 26.59 -1.68
N GLU A 333 8.28 27.48 -0.95
CA GLU A 333 8.84 28.28 0.15
C GLU A 333 8.79 27.56 1.49
N ALA A 334 8.40 26.28 1.51
CA ALA A 334 8.37 25.49 2.73
C ALA A 334 9.77 25.43 3.38
N SER A 335 9.79 25.69 4.68
CA SER A 335 11.00 25.68 5.49
C SER A 335 10.84 24.78 6.71
N LEU A 336 11.97 24.27 7.19
CA LEU A 336 12.04 23.41 8.36
C LEU A 336 12.91 24.10 9.41
N SER A 337 12.42 24.22 10.65
CA SER A 337 13.19 24.83 11.73
C SER A 337 14.08 23.81 12.45
N LEU A 338 15.28 24.26 12.83
CA LEU A 338 16.23 23.46 13.61
C LEU A 338 15.61 22.99 14.93
N HIS A 339 14.88 23.90 15.59
CA HIS A 339 14.17 23.60 16.83
C HIS A 339 13.24 22.39 16.71
N THR A 340 12.46 22.29 15.62
CA THR A 340 11.57 21.14 15.41
C THR A 340 12.36 19.84 15.28
N ILE A 341 13.48 19.86 14.56
CA ILE A 341 14.33 18.67 14.36
C ILE A 341 14.95 18.24 15.69
N THR A 342 15.59 19.16 16.42
CA THR A 342 16.24 18.85 17.71
C THR A 342 15.21 18.37 18.74
N SER A 343 14.03 18.98 18.81
CA SER A 343 12.94 18.55 19.69
C SER A 343 12.47 17.12 19.39
N LEU A 344 12.36 16.76 18.11
CA LEU A 344 11.98 15.40 17.69
C LEU A 344 13.14 14.40 17.86
N LYS A 345 14.39 14.83 17.63
CA LYS A 345 15.58 14.01 17.84
C LYS A 345 15.70 13.58 19.30
N CYS A 346 15.41 14.47 20.25
CA CYS A 346 15.37 14.15 21.69
C CYS A 346 14.35 13.05 22.07
N GLN A 347 13.37 12.76 21.20
CA GLN A 347 12.41 11.67 21.37
C GLN A 347 12.91 10.34 20.78
N CYS A 348 14.04 10.33 20.06
CA CYS A 348 14.65 9.12 19.53
C CYS A 348 15.44 8.39 20.63
N LYS A 349 15.48 7.06 20.56
CA LYS A 349 16.35 6.25 21.43
C LYS A 349 17.77 6.30 20.88
N GLN A 350 18.74 6.57 21.76
CA GLN A 350 20.16 6.61 21.41
C GLN A 350 20.58 5.28 20.77
N SER A 351 21.23 5.33 19.59
CA SER A 351 21.75 4.21 18.75
C SER A 351 20.87 3.71 17.58
N GLU A 352 19.71 4.33 17.31
CA GLU A 352 18.90 3.92 16.17
C GLU A 352 19.32 4.64 14.86
N ASN A 353 19.24 3.94 13.72
CA ASN A 353 19.50 4.54 12.38
C ASN A 353 18.74 5.85 12.13
N VAL A 354 17.58 6.00 12.78
CA VAL A 354 16.74 7.20 12.71
C VAL A 354 17.44 8.40 13.37
N GLU A 355 18.07 8.24 14.53
CA GLU A 355 18.80 9.33 15.19
C GLU A 355 19.91 9.87 14.29
N ARG A 356 20.60 8.98 13.55
CA ARG A 356 21.59 9.38 12.55
C ARG A 356 20.97 10.21 11.43
N ILE A 357 19.79 9.83 10.95
CA ILE A 357 19.05 10.62 9.94
C ILE A 357 18.75 12.01 10.49
N PHE A 358 18.28 12.12 11.74
CA PHE A 358 18.07 13.43 12.39
C PHE A 358 19.37 14.24 12.46
N GLY A 359 20.48 13.63 12.88
CA GLY A 359 21.80 14.28 12.89
C GLY A 359 22.21 14.78 11.51
N CYS A 360 22.06 13.96 10.46
CA CYS A 360 22.37 14.39 9.10
C CYS A 360 21.48 15.54 8.59
N ILE A 361 20.26 15.69 9.11
CA ILE A 361 19.40 16.83 8.77
C ILE A 361 19.81 18.07 9.59
N GLU A 362 20.18 17.91 10.87
CA GLU A 362 20.74 18.99 11.70
C GLU A 362 22.05 19.54 11.09
N ASP A 363 22.91 18.69 10.53
CA ASP A 363 24.15 19.09 9.87
C ASP A 363 23.92 19.98 8.62
N LEU A 364 22.68 20.06 8.11
CA LEU A 364 22.33 20.98 7.02
C LEU A 364 22.23 22.44 7.47
N TYR A 365 22.15 22.69 8.77
CA TYR A 365 22.07 24.02 9.36
C TYR A 365 23.49 24.52 9.60
N LYS A 366 23.83 25.67 8.99
CA LYS A 366 25.10 26.37 9.24
C LYS A 366 24.98 27.16 10.56
N ASP A 367 26.12 27.51 11.16
CA ASP A 367 26.24 28.02 12.54
C ASP A 367 25.35 29.24 12.92
N ASP A 368 24.72 29.93 11.95
CA ASP A 368 23.81 31.06 12.19
C ASP A 368 22.39 30.91 11.59
N ILE A 369 22.08 29.77 10.95
CA ILE A 369 20.82 29.56 10.24
C ILE A 369 19.90 28.68 11.08
N SER A 370 18.71 29.19 11.46
CA SER A 370 17.72 28.45 12.24
C SER A 370 16.65 27.73 11.39
N THR A 371 16.64 27.96 10.08
CA THR A 371 15.68 27.37 9.14
C THR A 371 16.36 26.94 7.84
N THR A 372 15.96 25.79 7.28
CA THR A 372 16.41 25.36 5.94
C THR A 372 15.22 25.24 5.00
N THR A 373 15.43 25.53 3.72
CA THR A 373 14.42 25.24 2.69
C THR A 373 14.27 23.73 2.51
N MET A 374 13.03 23.31 2.28
CA MET A 374 12.64 21.92 2.09
C MET A 374 12.75 21.52 0.63
N ILE A 375 12.12 22.30 -0.24
CA ILE A 375 12.04 22.03 -1.67
C ILE A 375 13.31 22.54 -2.36
N GLY A 376 13.85 21.73 -3.27
CA GLY A 376 15.13 21.99 -3.94
C GLY A 376 16.37 21.61 -3.14
N ASN A 377 16.24 21.35 -1.83
CA ASN A 377 17.34 20.91 -0.99
C ASN A 377 17.66 19.43 -1.19
N LYS A 378 18.47 19.13 -2.22
CA LYS A 378 18.85 17.76 -2.58
C LYS A 378 19.59 17.01 -1.48
N GLU A 379 20.26 17.73 -0.57
CA GLU A 379 21.04 17.14 0.53
C GLU A 379 20.16 16.33 1.50
N LEU A 380 18.88 16.71 1.63
CA LEU A 380 17.90 15.94 2.39
C LEU A 380 17.87 14.48 1.93
N ASN A 381 18.07 14.20 0.65
CA ASN A 381 17.95 12.84 0.11
C ASN A 381 19.19 11.97 0.24
N LYS A 382 20.33 12.51 0.67
CA LYS A 382 21.59 11.73 0.68
C LYS A 382 21.64 10.67 1.79
N ASN A 383 20.75 10.77 2.78
CA ASN A 383 20.84 10.02 4.02
C ASN A 383 19.68 9.04 4.27
N TYR A 384 18.74 8.89 3.30
CA TYR A 384 17.54 8.03 3.42
C TYR A 384 17.69 6.66 2.76
#